data_AF-A0AAV5YC65-F1
#
_entry.id   AF-A0AAV5YC65-F1
#
_cell.length_a   1.000
_cell.length_b   1.000
_cell.length_c   1.000
_cell.angle_alpha   90.00
_cell.angle_beta   90.00
_cell.angle_gamma   90.00
#
_symmetry.space_group_name_H-M   'P 1'
#
loop_
_entity.id
_entity.type
_entity.pdbx_description
1 polymer ?
#
loop_
_entity_poly.entity_id
_entity_poly.type
_entity_poly.pdbx_seq_one_letter_code
_entity_poly.pdbx_strand_id
1 'polypeptide(L)'
;MRAMHVFRAAAVTMIATLVTATALYAAQPATGATTDRTSRWENHLQQKLGLTEDQLNAFRQLRANRDVNAEREHFKALRTAQGELRRMALNGADATTMAAKQAEVQNLVTQSMQRRLDALKQIGPILNDDQREAFAKMMDHPRSGHHRGQHQGETNQKPS
;
A
#
# COMPACT_ATOMS: atom_id res chain seq x y z
N MET A 1 56.69 7.98 -32.20
CA MET A 1 56.09 6.89 -33.01
C MET A 1 55.45 5.88 -32.07
N ARG A 2 54.17 5.52 -32.34
CA ARG A 2 53.44 4.28 -31.98
C ARG A 2 53.24 3.96 -30.49
N ALA A 3 52.10 3.45 -30.02
CA ALA A 3 50.72 3.37 -30.48
C ALA A 3 49.90 2.94 -29.24
N MET A 4 48.70 3.47 -29.08
CA MET A 4 47.70 3.00 -28.11
C MET A 4 47.45 1.50 -28.24
N HIS A 5 47.34 0.80 -27.11
CA HIS A 5 46.75 -0.54 -27.06
C HIS A 5 45.41 -0.47 -26.33
N VAL A 6 44.40 -0.14 -27.14
CA VAL A 6 42.99 -0.37 -26.87
C VAL A 6 42.78 -1.88 -26.87
N PHE A 7 42.61 -2.51 -25.70
CA PHE A 7 42.17 -3.90 -25.66
C PHE A 7 40.64 -3.97 -25.62
N ARG A 8 40.15 -4.48 -26.74
CA ARG A 8 38.79 -4.72 -27.17
C ARG A 8 38.00 -5.57 -26.16
N ALA A 9 36.73 -5.19 -26.01
CA ALA A 9 35.69 -6.02 -25.45
C ALA A 9 35.62 -7.38 -26.17
N ALA A 10 35.61 -8.47 -25.39
CA ALA A 10 35.20 -9.78 -25.85
C ALA A 10 33.92 -10.14 -25.09
N ALA A 11 32.79 -10.07 -25.80
CA ALA A 11 31.50 -10.54 -25.32
C ALA A 11 31.53 -12.07 -25.25
N VAL A 12 31.28 -12.62 -24.07
CA VAL A 12 31.02 -14.06 -23.89
C VAL A 12 29.53 -14.22 -23.61
N THR A 13 28.78 -14.50 -24.67
CA THR A 13 27.42 -15.06 -24.59
C THR A 13 27.51 -16.52 -24.19
N MET A 14 27.11 -16.84 -22.95
CA MET A 14 26.67 -18.19 -22.60
C MET A 14 25.15 -18.18 -22.44
N ILE A 15 24.49 -18.85 -23.39
CA ILE A 15 23.09 -19.25 -23.30
C ILE A 15 23.07 -20.57 -22.53
N ALA A 16 22.53 -20.55 -21.31
CA ALA A 16 22.19 -21.76 -20.57
C ALA A 16 20.68 -21.80 -20.39
N THR A 17 20.01 -22.50 -21.31
CA THR A 17 18.59 -22.84 -21.26
C THR A 17 18.36 -23.84 -20.13
N LEU A 18 17.93 -23.36 -18.97
CA LEU A 18 17.36 -24.20 -17.92
C LEU A 18 15.83 -24.20 -18.07
N VAL A 19 15.35 -25.18 -18.83
CA VAL A 19 13.96 -25.65 -18.76
C VAL A 19 13.80 -26.30 -17.39
N THR A 20 13.07 -25.65 -16.48
CA THR A 20 12.64 -26.28 -15.23
C THR A 20 11.13 -26.06 -15.08
N ALA A 21 10.43 -27.18 -15.25
CA ALA A 21 9.07 -27.51 -14.84
C ALA A 21 8.12 -26.34 -14.54
N THR A 22 7.13 -26.18 -15.41
CA THR A 22 5.83 -25.61 -15.08
C THR A 22 5.22 -26.42 -13.94
N ALA A 23 5.51 -26.03 -12.70
CA ALA A 23 4.64 -26.33 -11.58
C ALA A 23 3.33 -25.61 -11.87
N LEU A 24 2.34 -26.35 -12.37
CA LEU A 24 0.94 -25.99 -12.34
C LEU A 24 0.59 -25.75 -10.86
N TYR A 25 0.83 -24.53 -10.39
CA TYR A 25 0.25 -24.06 -9.15
C TYR A 25 -1.24 -23.99 -9.44
N ALA A 26 -1.96 -25.02 -9.01
CA ALA A 26 -3.40 -24.94 -8.88
C ALA A 26 -3.66 -23.64 -8.10
N ALA A 27 -4.24 -22.66 -8.79
CA ALA A 27 -4.78 -21.48 -8.15
C ALA A 27 -5.89 -21.99 -7.24
N GLN A 28 -5.53 -22.31 -6.00
CA GLN A 28 -6.49 -22.46 -4.92
C GLN A 28 -7.28 -21.14 -4.95
N PRO A 29 -8.58 -21.15 -5.27
CA PRO A 29 -9.34 -19.92 -5.17
C PRO A 29 -9.22 -19.50 -3.71
N ALA A 30 -8.67 -18.30 -3.48
CA ALA A 30 -8.69 -17.67 -2.17
C ALA A 30 -10.13 -17.25 -1.86
N THR A 31 -11.03 -18.24 -1.71
CA THR A 31 -12.43 -18.07 -1.37
C THR A 31 -12.53 -17.88 0.13
N GLY A 32 -12.65 -16.62 0.57
CA GLY A 32 -13.11 -16.31 1.92
C GLY A 32 -12.70 -14.93 2.44
N ALA A 33 -11.44 -14.54 2.28
CA ALA A 33 -10.94 -13.33 2.95
C ALA A 33 -11.13 -12.01 2.16
N THR A 34 -11.26 -12.10 0.83
CA THR A 34 -11.35 -10.92 -0.07
C THR A 34 -12.78 -10.39 -0.22
N THR A 35 -13.78 -11.28 -0.19
CA THR A 35 -15.20 -10.95 -0.30
C THR A 35 -15.68 -10.12 0.90
N ASP A 36 -15.31 -10.53 2.11
CA ASP A 36 -15.76 -9.90 3.37
C ASP A 36 -15.19 -8.50 3.63
N ARG A 37 -14.01 -8.21 3.07
CA ARG A 37 -13.39 -6.88 3.22
C ARG A 37 -13.94 -5.91 2.19
N THR A 38 -14.23 -6.41 0.99
CA THR A 38 -14.79 -5.62 -0.10
C THR A 38 -16.23 -5.23 0.22
N SER A 39 -17.05 -6.17 0.67
CA SER A 39 -18.43 -5.92 1.10
C SER A 39 -18.52 -4.90 2.24
N ARG A 40 -17.64 -4.97 3.24
CA ARG A 40 -17.63 -4.01 4.36
C ARG A 40 -17.33 -2.57 3.94
N TRP A 41 -16.40 -2.38 3.01
CA TRP A 41 -16.06 -1.04 2.54
C TRP A 41 -17.16 -0.46 1.64
N GLU A 42 -17.72 -1.27 0.75
CA GLU A 42 -18.85 -0.88 -0.10
C GLU A 42 -20.05 -0.48 0.75
N ASN A 43 -20.42 -1.30 1.73
CA ASN A 43 -21.49 -1.00 2.68
C ASN A 43 -21.23 0.31 3.42
N HIS A 44 -19.98 0.56 3.82
CA HIS A 44 -19.62 1.82 4.49
C HIS A 44 -19.77 3.04 3.59
N LEU A 45 -19.32 2.95 2.33
CA LEU A 45 -19.48 4.04 1.36
C LEU A 45 -20.96 4.29 1.06
N GLN A 46 -21.73 3.24 0.82
CA GLN A 46 -23.15 3.35 0.54
C GLN A 46 -23.90 4.00 1.72
N GLN A 47 -23.62 3.57 2.95
CA GLN A 47 -24.22 4.15 4.17
C GLN A 47 -23.85 5.62 4.38
N LYS A 48 -22.63 6.03 4.01
CA LYS A 48 -22.13 7.39 4.26
C LYS A 48 -22.47 8.39 3.16
N LEU A 49 -22.58 7.93 1.92
CA LEU A 49 -22.70 8.79 0.74
C LEU A 49 -24.03 8.60 0.00
N GLY A 50 -24.84 7.62 0.39
CA GLY A 50 -26.09 7.31 -0.32
C GLY A 50 -25.84 7.00 -1.80
N LEU A 51 -24.80 6.22 -2.11
CA LEU A 51 -24.42 5.92 -3.49
C LEU A 51 -25.56 5.18 -4.21
N THR A 52 -25.83 5.57 -5.45
CA THR A 52 -26.69 4.79 -6.34
C THR A 52 -26.01 3.48 -6.72
N GLU A 53 -26.78 2.53 -7.25
CA GLU A 53 -26.23 1.24 -7.69
C GLU A 53 -25.22 1.40 -8.83
N ASP A 54 -25.47 2.32 -9.76
CA ASP A 54 -24.54 2.65 -10.84
C ASP A 54 -23.23 3.24 -10.31
N GLN A 55 -23.30 4.15 -9.35
CA GLN A 55 -22.11 4.70 -8.69
C GLN A 55 -21.32 3.61 -7.97
N LEU A 56 -22.01 2.72 -7.25
CA LEU A 56 -21.40 1.59 -6.56
C LEU A 56 -20.68 0.65 -7.53
N ASN A 57 -21.30 0.37 -8.68
CA ASN A 57 -20.70 -0.42 -9.75
C ASN A 57 -19.46 0.27 -10.35
N ALA A 58 -19.48 1.59 -10.54
CA ALA A 58 -18.32 2.35 -10.97
C ALA A 58 -17.16 2.25 -9.96
N PHE A 59 -17.44 2.33 -8.65
CA PHE A 59 -16.41 2.12 -7.61
C PHE A 59 -15.83 0.70 -7.62
N ARG A 60 -16.65 -0.32 -7.86
CA ARG A 60 -16.19 -1.72 -7.99
C ARG A 60 -15.21 -1.87 -9.15
N GLN A 61 -15.56 -1.33 -10.31
CA GLN A 61 -14.69 -1.38 -11.49
C GLN A 61 -13.38 -0.63 -11.23
N LEU A 62 -13.44 0.55 -10.60
CA LEU A 62 -12.26 1.31 -10.24
C LEU A 62 -11.32 0.51 -9.33
N ARG A 63 -11.87 -0.17 -8.33
CA ARG A 63 -11.11 -1.03 -7.42
C ARG A 63 -10.56 -2.27 -8.11
N ALA A 64 -11.34 -2.91 -8.99
CA ALA A 64 -10.91 -4.09 -9.72
C ALA A 64 -9.69 -3.82 -10.60
N ASN A 65 -9.59 -2.60 -11.15
CA ASN A 65 -8.48 -2.14 -11.97
C ASN A 65 -7.27 -1.64 -11.16
N ARG A 66 -7.35 -1.67 -9.82
CA ARG A 66 -6.30 -1.15 -8.93
C ARG A 66 -5.29 -2.24 -8.59
N ASP A 67 -4.01 -1.93 -8.72
CA ASP A 67 -2.94 -2.84 -8.30
C ASP A 67 -2.78 -2.84 -6.78
N VAL A 68 -3.57 -3.68 -6.11
CA VAL A 68 -3.56 -3.83 -4.65
C VAL A 68 -2.19 -4.29 -4.12
N ASN A 69 -1.42 -5.03 -4.92
CA ASN A 69 -0.10 -5.50 -4.51
C ASN A 69 0.91 -4.35 -4.52
N ALA A 70 0.93 -3.53 -5.57
CA ALA A 70 1.78 -2.34 -5.62
C ALA A 70 1.50 -1.37 -4.47
N GLU A 71 0.25 -1.21 -4.06
CA GLU A 71 -0.10 -0.36 -2.92
C GLU A 71 0.36 -0.94 -1.59
N ARG A 72 0.19 -2.25 -1.41
CA ARG A 72 0.65 -2.93 -0.21
C ARG A 72 2.17 -2.83 -0.09
N GLU A 73 2.90 -3.08 -1.16
CA GLU A 73 4.37 -2.96 -1.17
C GLU A 73 4.81 -1.52 -0.94
N HIS A 74 4.13 -0.53 -1.52
CA HIS A 74 4.43 0.87 -1.21
C HIS A 74 4.23 1.22 0.27
N PHE A 75 3.10 0.82 0.84
CA PHE A 75 2.82 1.08 2.25
C PHE A 75 3.88 0.43 3.16
N LYS A 76 4.27 -0.81 2.82
CA LYS A 76 5.35 -1.52 3.51
C LYS A 76 6.68 -0.78 3.36
N ALA A 77 7.04 -0.34 2.16
CA ALA A 77 8.27 0.41 1.89
C ALA A 77 8.33 1.69 2.73
N LEU A 78 7.26 2.49 2.73
CA LEU A 78 7.20 3.73 3.51
C LEU A 78 7.33 3.46 5.02
N ARG A 79 6.61 2.47 5.54
CA ARG A 79 6.69 2.12 6.97
C ARG A 79 8.09 1.63 7.35
N THR A 80 8.70 0.80 6.52
CA THR A 80 10.06 0.31 6.72
C THR A 80 11.07 1.45 6.70
N ALA A 81 11.00 2.34 5.70
CA ALA A 81 11.91 3.45 5.55
C ALA A 81 11.83 4.44 6.73
N GLN A 82 10.62 4.74 7.21
CA GLN A 82 10.40 5.54 8.42
C GLN A 82 10.96 4.88 9.68
N GLY A 83 10.76 3.56 9.82
CA GLY A 83 11.31 2.80 10.95
C GLY A 83 12.83 2.75 10.93
N GLU A 84 13.44 2.61 9.75
CA GLU A 84 14.88 2.70 9.54
C GLU A 84 15.44 4.08 9.85
N LEU A 85 14.83 5.14 9.35
CA LEU A 85 15.23 6.51 9.65
C LEU A 85 15.20 6.78 11.16
N ARG A 86 14.14 6.33 11.86
CA ARG A 86 14.05 6.43 13.32
C ARG A 86 15.19 5.70 14.02
N ARG A 87 15.49 4.46 13.60
CA ARG A 87 16.60 3.67 14.18
C ARG A 87 17.95 4.34 13.92
N MET A 88 18.19 4.85 12.71
CA MET A 88 19.41 5.58 12.36
C MET A 88 19.59 6.83 13.23
N ALA A 89 18.51 7.61 13.41
CA ALA A 89 18.54 8.80 14.25
C ALA A 89 18.83 8.48 15.72
N LEU A 90 18.29 7.37 16.25
CA LEU A 90 18.52 6.95 17.64
C LEU A 90 19.90 6.30 17.86
N ASN A 91 20.47 5.67 16.82
CA ASN A 91 21.76 4.97 16.89
C ASN A 91 22.95 5.85 16.46
N GLY A 92 22.73 7.12 16.12
CA GLY A 92 23.80 8.05 15.75
C GLY A 92 24.43 7.78 14.39
N ALA A 93 23.63 7.42 13.38
CA ALA A 93 24.13 7.33 12.00
C ALA A 93 24.73 8.65 11.52
N ASP A 94 25.68 8.60 10.58
CA ASP A 94 26.28 9.81 10.01
C ASP A 94 25.25 10.64 9.21
N ALA A 95 25.55 11.94 9.06
CA ALA A 95 24.65 12.89 8.43
C ALA A 95 24.31 12.53 6.97
N THR A 96 25.26 11.95 6.23
CA THR A 96 25.05 11.57 4.82
C THR A 96 24.08 10.41 4.71
N THR A 97 24.27 9.37 5.53
CA THR A 97 23.36 8.21 5.57
C THR A 97 21.96 8.61 6.01
N MET A 98 21.84 9.49 7.02
CA MET A 98 20.54 10.01 7.45
C MET A 98 19.86 10.84 6.36
N ALA A 99 20.60 11.72 5.67
CA ALA A 99 20.06 12.55 4.59
C ALA A 99 19.55 11.70 3.41
N ALA A 100 20.30 10.66 3.03
CA ALA A 100 19.87 9.73 1.98
C ALA A 100 18.56 9.01 2.36
N LYS A 101 18.45 8.53 3.60
CA LYS A 101 17.23 7.85 4.07
C LYS A 101 16.05 8.81 4.21
N GLN A 102 16.30 10.04 4.63
CA GLN A 102 15.28 11.09 4.67
C GLN A 102 14.75 11.40 3.26
N ALA A 103 15.62 11.49 2.26
CA ALA A 103 15.21 11.69 0.87
C ALA A 103 14.35 10.52 0.35
N GLU A 104 14.69 9.28 0.70
CA GLU A 104 13.87 8.10 0.38
C GLU A 104 12.46 8.20 0.98
N VAL A 105 12.35 8.56 2.27
CA VAL A 105 11.05 8.77 2.93
C VAL A 105 10.26 9.88 2.25
N GLN A 106 10.89 11.00 1.92
CA GLN A 106 10.24 12.11 1.22
C GLN A 106 9.70 11.67 -0.14
N ASN A 107 10.49 10.93 -0.92
CA ASN A 107 10.05 10.39 -2.20
C ASN A 107 8.83 9.47 -2.06
N LEU A 108 8.84 8.57 -1.06
CA LEU A 108 7.72 7.67 -0.80
C LEU A 108 6.45 8.42 -0.36
N VAL A 109 6.59 9.50 0.43
CA VAL A 109 5.46 10.36 0.82
C VAL A 109 4.90 11.09 -0.39
N THR A 110 5.74 11.67 -1.24
CA THR A 110 5.31 12.34 -2.48
C THR A 110 4.54 11.38 -3.38
N GLN A 111 5.03 10.14 -3.54
CA GLN A 111 4.30 9.10 -4.30
C GLN A 111 2.95 8.73 -3.66
N SER A 112 2.84 8.72 -2.33
CA SER A 112 1.56 8.52 -1.63
C SER A 112 0.57 9.64 -1.94
N MET A 113 1.03 10.90 -1.91
CA MET A 113 0.18 12.06 -2.21
C MET A 113 -0.29 12.03 -3.66
N GLN A 114 0.61 11.74 -4.61
CA GLN A 114 0.28 11.64 -6.03
C GLN A 114 -0.80 10.58 -6.27
N ARG A 115 -0.63 9.36 -5.74
CA ARG A 115 -1.65 8.31 -5.87
C ARG A 115 -2.99 8.69 -5.24
N ARG A 116 -2.97 9.37 -4.09
CA ARG A 116 -4.22 9.86 -3.47
C ARG A 116 -4.90 10.86 -4.40
N LEU A 117 -4.16 11.81 -4.96
CA LEU A 117 -4.70 12.78 -5.91
C LEU A 117 -5.27 12.10 -7.16
N ASP A 118 -4.57 11.12 -7.71
CA ASP A 118 -5.01 10.39 -8.90
C ASP A 118 -6.28 9.57 -8.63
N ALA A 119 -6.37 8.92 -7.46
CA ALA A 119 -7.58 8.25 -7.02
C ALA A 119 -8.76 9.23 -6.89
N LEU A 120 -8.52 10.44 -6.36
CA LEU A 120 -9.56 11.46 -6.24
C LEU A 120 -10.03 11.99 -7.59
N LYS A 121 -9.13 12.14 -8.57
CA LYS A 121 -9.51 12.51 -9.95
C LYS A 121 -10.39 11.46 -10.61
N GLN A 122 -10.20 10.19 -10.27
CA GLN A 122 -11.03 9.10 -10.79
C GLN A 122 -12.38 9.00 -10.08
N ILE A 123 -12.43 9.27 -8.77
CA ILE A 123 -13.66 9.21 -7.96
C ILE A 123 -14.55 10.44 -8.19
N GLY A 124 -13.96 11.63 -8.32
CA GLY A 124 -14.66 12.91 -8.39
C GLY A 124 -15.84 12.91 -9.37
N PRO A 125 -15.69 12.46 -10.63
CA PRO A 125 -16.76 12.40 -11.61
C PRO A 125 -17.89 11.40 -11.31
N ILE A 126 -17.65 10.40 -10.45
CA ILE A 126 -18.66 9.40 -10.05
C ILE A 126 -19.65 10.02 -9.07
N LEU A 127 -19.18 10.96 -8.23
CA LEU A 127 -19.95 11.57 -7.15
C LEU A 127 -20.59 12.88 -7.59
N ASN A 128 -21.76 13.21 -7.03
CA ASN A 128 -22.31 14.57 -7.11
C ASN A 128 -21.64 15.52 -6.09
N ASP A 129 -21.98 16.80 -6.09
CA ASP A 129 -21.34 17.81 -5.23
C ASP A 129 -21.45 17.49 -3.73
N ASP A 130 -22.66 17.19 -3.25
CA ASP A 130 -22.90 16.87 -1.84
C ASP A 130 -22.13 15.60 -1.41
N GLN A 131 -22.09 14.60 -2.29
CA GLN A 131 -21.34 13.36 -2.07
C GLN A 131 -19.84 13.59 -2.06
N ARG A 132 -19.31 14.50 -2.89
CA ARG A 132 -17.89 14.87 -2.88
C ARG A 132 -17.50 15.49 -1.55
N GLU A 133 -18.32 16.39 -1.00
CA GLU A 133 -18.07 16.99 0.30
C GLU A 133 -18.14 15.96 1.44
N ALA A 134 -19.16 15.09 1.42
CA ALA A 134 -19.29 14.01 2.39
C ALA A 134 -18.11 13.02 2.31
N PHE A 135 -17.63 12.73 1.10
CA PHE A 135 -16.45 11.89 0.88
C PHE A 135 -15.17 12.54 1.40
N ALA A 136 -14.98 13.85 1.18
CA ALA A 136 -13.85 14.60 1.73
C ALA A 136 -13.84 14.57 3.26
N LYS A 137 -14.99 14.88 3.89
CA LYS A 137 -15.18 14.77 5.34
C LYS A 137 -14.84 13.37 5.85
N MET A 138 -15.30 12.32 5.17
CA MET A 138 -14.98 10.93 5.56
C MET A 138 -13.48 10.64 5.54
N MET A 139 -12.72 11.19 4.59
CA MET A 139 -11.27 10.99 4.49
C MET A 139 -10.46 11.79 5.52
N ASP A 140 -10.96 12.94 5.96
CA ASP A 140 -10.27 13.80 6.93
C ASP A 140 -10.36 13.28 8.37
N HIS A 141 -11.27 12.35 8.62
CA HIS A 141 -11.35 11.66 9.90
C HIS A 141 -10.38 10.45 9.88
N PRO A 142 -9.18 10.54 10.46
CA PRO A 142 -8.43 9.33 10.76
C PRO A 142 -9.35 8.45 11.60
N ARG A 143 -9.42 7.16 11.26
CA ARG A 143 -10.10 6.15 12.08
C ARG A 143 -9.48 6.17 13.47
N SER A 144 -10.03 7.02 14.33
CA SER A 144 -9.54 7.24 15.68
C SER A 144 -9.88 5.99 16.49
N GLY A 145 -8.83 5.41 17.06
CA GLY A 145 -8.82 4.42 18.15
C GLY A 145 -9.96 3.41 18.21
N HIS A 146 -9.72 2.19 17.74
CA HIS A 146 -10.26 1.04 18.46
C HIS A 146 -9.30 0.72 19.60
N HIS A 147 -9.61 1.32 20.75
CA HIS A 147 -9.00 0.99 22.02
C HIS A 147 -9.16 -0.51 22.27
N ARG A 148 -8.01 -1.19 22.29
CA ARG A 148 -7.85 -2.53 22.85
C ARG A 148 -7.99 -2.38 24.37
N GLY A 149 -9.22 -2.45 24.85
CA GLY A 149 -9.55 -2.29 26.26
C GLY A 149 -10.82 -3.03 26.60
N GLN A 150 -10.74 -4.36 26.69
CA GLN A 150 -11.63 -5.19 27.51
C GLN A 150 -11.10 -6.64 27.52
N HIS A 151 -10.18 -6.90 28.45
CA HIS A 151 -10.03 -8.17 29.15
C HIS A 151 -9.29 -7.84 30.46
N GLN A 152 -9.97 -7.11 31.36
CA GLN A 152 -9.71 -7.29 32.77
C GLN A 152 -10.25 -8.68 33.10
N GLY A 153 -9.35 -9.63 33.30
CA GLY A 153 -9.69 -10.92 33.87
C GLY A 153 -10.08 -10.71 35.33
N GLU A 154 -11.37 -10.52 35.58
CA GLU A 154 -12.00 -11.00 36.81
C GLU A 154 -11.94 -12.53 36.80
N THR A 155 -10.93 -13.12 37.43
CA THR A 155 -11.09 -14.44 38.03
C THR A 155 -10.22 -14.59 39.29
N ASN A 156 -10.94 -14.63 40.42
CA ASN A 156 -10.71 -15.53 41.54
C ASN A 156 -9.73 -15.10 42.65
N GLN A 157 -10.19 -14.23 43.54
CA GLN A 157 -9.94 -14.40 44.99
C GLN A 157 -11.25 -14.83 45.66
N LYS A 158 -11.31 -16.08 46.10
CA LYS A 158 -12.31 -16.53 47.08
C LYS A 158 -11.57 -16.97 48.34
N PRO A 159 -11.84 -16.38 49.51
CA PRO A 159 -11.28 -16.84 50.77
C PRO A 159 -12.15 -17.96 51.35
N SER A 160 -11.52 -19.02 51.83
CA SER A 160 -12.03 -19.94 52.86
C SER A 160 -10.83 -20.59 53.52
#